data_AF-S4NRC1-F1
#
_entry.id   AF-S4NRC1-F1
#
_cell.length_a   1.000
_cell.length_b   1.000
_cell.length_c   1.000
_cell.angle_alpha   90.00
_cell.angle_beta   90.00
_cell.angle_gamma   90.00
#
_symmetry.space_group_name_H-M   'P 1'
#
loop_
_entity.id
_entity.type
_entity.pdbx_description
1 polymer ?
#
loop_
_entity_poly.entity_id
_entity_poly.type
_entity_poly.pdbx_seq_one_letter_code
_entity_poly.pdbx_strand_id
1 'polypeptide(L)'
;MAILFTKNYGSILKDFIRDDHDHSFSISSLSVQLYTTPTLAHHLIAKHDALFVVMNTFVSECNRRCNSEGRLEFDRNHVSMAFKRAQFVLYDVKYLLGSLPTTFDDDLRKGFLHGLSLML
;
A
#
# COMPACT_ATOMS: atom_id res chain seq x y z
N MET A 1 -15.83 -1.08 8.77
CA MET A 1 -15.45 -1.16 7.34
C MET A 1 -13.95 -0.99 7.17
N ALA A 2 -13.37 0.18 7.44
CA ALA A 2 -11.96 0.49 7.16
C ALA A 2 -10.93 -0.55 7.66
N ILE A 3 -11.10 -1.04 8.89
CA ILE A 3 -10.24 -2.08 9.48
C ILE A 3 -10.27 -3.36 8.63
N LEU A 4 -11.45 -3.79 8.17
CA LEU A 4 -11.60 -4.98 7.34
C LEU A 4 -10.99 -4.77 5.95
N PHE A 5 -11.17 -3.58 5.38
CA PHE A 5 -10.52 -3.22 4.12
C PHE A 5 -9.00 -3.30 4.25
N THR A 6 -8.41 -2.66 5.28
CA THR A 6 -6.97 -2.71 5.53
C THR A 6 -6.47 -4.14 5.74
N LYS A 7 -7.16 -4.96 6.54
CA LYS A 7 -6.78 -6.38 6.74
C LYS A 7 -6.77 -7.20 5.45
N ASN A 8 -7.64 -6.89 4.50
CA ASN A 8 -7.75 -7.60 3.22
C ASN A 8 -7.06 -6.88 2.06
N TYR A 9 -6.39 -5.76 2.32
CA TYR A 9 -5.84 -4.86 1.30
C TYR A 9 -4.95 -5.60 0.29
N GLY A 10 -4.05 -6.47 0.76
CA GLY A 10 -3.14 -7.21 -0.10
C GLY A 10 -3.87 -8.13 -1.10
N SER A 11 -4.95 -8.79 -0.69
CA SER A 11 -5.77 -9.62 -1.59
C SER A 11 -6.53 -8.76 -2.58
N ILE A 12 -7.17 -7.68 -2.12
CA ILE A 12 -7.92 -6.74 -2.96
C ILE A 12 -7.01 -6.15 -4.05
N LEU A 13 -5.79 -5.75 -3.71
CA LEU A 13 -4.86 -5.19 -4.68
C LEU A 13 -4.34 -6.25 -5.65
N LYS A 14 -4.11 -7.48 -5.19
CA LYS A 14 -3.72 -8.58 -6.08
C LYS A 14 -4.84 -9.00 -7.04
N ASP A 15 -6.10 -8.88 -6.63
CA ASP A 15 -7.25 -9.05 -7.51
C ASP A 15 -7.26 -7.94 -8.56
N PHE A 16 -7.16 -6.68 -8.14
CA PHE A 16 -7.06 -5.53 -9.05
C PHE A 16 -5.92 -5.66 -10.06
N ILE A 17 -4.73 -6.08 -9.63
CA ILE A 17 -3.55 -6.24 -10.50
C ILE A 17 -3.79 -7.26 -11.61
N ARG A 18 -4.58 -8.31 -11.35
CA ARG A 18 -4.90 -9.38 -12.31
C ARG A 18 -6.11 -9.06 -13.19
N ASP A 19 -6.89 -8.06 -12.81
CA ASP A 19 -8.09 -7.59 -13.50
C ASP A 19 -7.73 -6.67 -14.69
N ASP A 20 -8.64 -6.50 -15.65
CA ASP A 20 -8.53 -5.63 -16.82
C ASP A 20 -9.32 -4.31 -16.70
N HIS A 21 -10.21 -4.18 -15.72
CA HIS A 21 -10.97 -2.95 -15.46
C HIS A 21 -10.10 -1.80 -14.92
N ASP A 22 -10.58 -0.55 -15.09
CA ASP A 22 -9.91 0.63 -14.53
C ASP A 22 -9.93 0.62 -13.00
N HIS A 23 -8.92 1.24 -12.39
CA HIS A 23 -8.79 1.34 -10.93
C HIS A 23 -10.04 1.91 -10.26
N SER A 24 -10.73 2.87 -10.89
CA SER A 24 -11.95 3.50 -10.36
C SER A 24 -13.13 2.55 -10.20
N PHE A 25 -13.14 1.41 -10.89
CA PHE A 25 -14.18 0.38 -10.76
C PHE A 25 -13.76 -0.75 -9.80
N SER A 26 -12.50 -0.78 -9.39
CA SER A 26 -11.99 -1.75 -8.43
C SER A 26 -12.35 -1.36 -7.00
N ILE A 27 -12.57 -2.37 -6.15
CA ILE A 27 -12.71 -2.20 -4.69
C ILE A 27 -11.49 -1.47 -4.11
N SER A 28 -10.30 -1.63 -4.71
CA SER A 28 -9.08 -0.94 -4.27
C SER A 28 -9.24 0.58 -4.24
N SER A 29 -10.07 1.17 -5.12
CA SER A 29 -10.32 2.62 -5.15
C SER A 29 -10.91 3.17 -3.86
N LEU A 30 -11.51 2.32 -3.01
CA LEU A 30 -12.01 2.72 -1.69
C LEU A 30 -10.90 3.23 -0.76
N SER A 31 -9.63 2.89 -1.05
CA SER A 31 -8.47 3.43 -0.34
C SER A 31 -8.46 4.96 -0.33
N VAL A 32 -8.96 5.61 -1.39
CA VAL A 32 -9.04 7.07 -1.48
C VAL A 32 -9.87 7.61 -0.33
N GLN A 33 -11.10 7.15 -0.13
CA GLN A 33 -11.97 7.69 0.92
C GLN A 33 -11.48 7.31 2.33
N LEU A 34 -10.92 6.11 2.48
CA LEU A 34 -10.50 5.60 3.79
C LEU A 34 -9.16 6.19 4.24
N TYR A 35 -8.16 6.26 3.37
CA TYR A 35 -6.81 6.67 3.72
C TYR A 35 -6.56 8.17 3.59
N THR A 36 -7.41 8.93 2.89
CA THR A 36 -7.31 10.40 2.88
C THR A 36 -7.99 11.07 4.07
N THR A 37 -8.81 10.34 4.84
CA THR A 37 -9.42 10.86 6.07
C THR A 37 -8.39 10.84 7.20
N PRO A 38 -7.85 11.99 7.68
CA PRO A 38 -6.67 12.01 8.55
C PRO A 38 -6.83 11.20 9.84
N THR A 39 -7.95 11.39 10.54
CA THR A 39 -8.25 10.69 11.79
C THR A 39 -8.30 9.18 11.60
N LEU A 40 -8.82 8.73 10.46
CA LEU A 40 -8.89 7.32 10.12
C LEU A 40 -7.53 6.77 9.72
N ALA A 41 -6.76 7.49 8.90
CA ALA A 41 -5.41 7.10 8.49
C ALA A 41 -4.48 6.93 9.71
N HIS A 42 -4.45 7.91 10.61
CA HIS A 42 -3.65 7.81 11.85
C HIS A 42 -4.09 6.66 12.73
N HIS A 43 -5.39 6.47 12.92
CA HIS A 43 -5.92 5.35 13.69
C HIS A 43 -5.53 3.99 13.09
N LEU A 44 -5.64 3.85 11.77
CA LEU A 44 -5.29 2.62 11.05
C LEU A 44 -3.78 2.33 11.09
N ILE A 45 -2.92 3.35 11.00
CA ILE A 45 -1.47 3.17 11.17
C ILE A 45 -1.16 2.74 12.61
N ALA A 46 -1.70 3.43 13.61
CA ALA A 46 -1.38 3.20 15.01
C ALA A 46 -1.93 1.88 15.58
N LYS A 47 -3.09 1.42 15.10
CA LYS A 47 -3.83 0.30 15.71
C LYS A 47 -4.04 -0.89 14.79
N HIS A 48 -3.81 -0.75 13.49
CA HIS A 48 -4.16 -1.77 12.49
C HIS A 48 -3.10 -1.96 11.41
N ASP A 49 -1.85 -1.57 11.68
CA ASP A 49 -0.67 -1.84 10.84
C ASP A 49 -0.84 -1.40 9.38
N ALA A 50 -1.64 -0.37 9.11
CA ALA A 50 -2.03 -0.04 7.74
C ALA A 50 -0.83 0.26 6.83
N LEU A 51 0.16 1.00 7.34
CA LEU A 51 1.37 1.29 6.57
C LEU A 51 2.15 0.01 6.25
N PHE A 52 2.31 -0.89 7.21
CA PHE A 52 2.95 -2.19 6.99
C PHE A 52 2.21 -3.02 5.96
N VAL A 53 0.88 -3.16 6.07
CA VAL A 53 0.10 -3.96 5.13
C VAL A 53 0.20 -3.42 3.70
N VAL A 54 0.09 -2.09 3.53
CA VAL A 54 0.19 -1.44 2.22
C VAL A 54 1.61 -1.59 1.65
N MET A 55 2.65 -1.30 2.44
CA MET A 55 4.05 -1.44 2.02
C MET A 55 4.43 -2.89 1.72
N ASN A 56 4.01 -3.85 2.55
CA ASN A 56 4.24 -5.28 2.33
C ASN A 56 3.60 -5.76 1.02
N THR A 57 2.42 -5.23 0.69
CA THR A 57 1.77 -5.52 -0.58
C THR A 57 2.61 -5.05 -1.76
N PHE A 58 3.13 -3.82 -1.70
CA PHE A 58 4.01 -3.30 -2.76
C PHE A 58 5.34 -4.07 -2.87
N VAL A 59 6.01 -4.31 -1.73
CA VAL A 59 7.28 -5.06 -1.70
C VAL A 59 7.09 -6.48 -2.23
N SER A 60 5.98 -7.15 -1.90
CA SER A 60 5.62 -8.45 -2.47
C SER A 60 5.56 -8.41 -4.00
N GLU A 61 4.99 -7.37 -4.60
CA GLU A 61 4.93 -7.23 -6.07
C GLU A 61 6.27 -6.86 -6.70
N CYS A 62 7.10 -6.07 -6.01
CA CYS A 62 8.48 -5.80 -6.42
C CYS A 62 9.32 -7.08 -6.41
N ASN A 63 9.21 -7.92 -5.38
CA ASN A 63 9.98 -9.16 -5.26
C ASN A 63 9.69 -10.15 -6.41
N ARG A 64 8.48 -10.14 -6.97
CA ARG A 64 8.11 -10.94 -8.17
C ARG A 64 8.82 -10.48 -9.45
N ARG A 65 9.44 -9.30 -9.40
CA ARG A 65 10.15 -8.64 -10.50
C ARG A 65 11.65 -8.52 -10.22
N CYS A 66 12.13 -9.07 -9.11
CA CYS A 66 13.55 -9.13 -8.82
C CYS A 66 14.22 -10.22 -9.68
N ASN A 67 15.40 -9.91 -10.21
CA ASN A 67 16.24 -10.88 -10.90
C ASN A 67 16.96 -11.81 -9.90
N SER A 68 17.78 -12.75 -10.41
CA SER A 68 18.55 -13.69 -9.60
C SER A 68 19.54 -13.02 -8.64
N GLU A 69 19.89 -11.75 -8.85
CA GLU A 69 20.76 -10.96 -8.00
C GLU A 69 19.96 -10.09 -7.01
N GLY A 70 18.65 -10.31 -6.89
CA GLY A 70 17.76 -9.59 -5.97
C GLY A 70 17.48 -8.15 -6.37
N ARG A 71 17.81 -7.74 -7.60
CA ARG A 71 17.54 -6.38 -8.10
C ARG A 71 16.22 -6.32 -8.83
N LEU A 72 15.43 -5.28 -8.55
CA LEU A 72 14.19 -5.00 -9.27
C LEU A 72 14.49 -4.72 -10.75
N GLU A 73 13.92 -5.53 -11.64
CA GLU A 73 14.19 -5.46 -13.08
C GLU A 73 12.99 -4.91 -13.87
N PHE A 74 13.30 -3.89 -14.67
CA PHE A 74 12.36 -3.26 -15.58
C PHE A 74 12.72 -3.66 -17.00
N ASP A 75 11.77 -4.29 -17.70
CA ASP A 75 11.92 -4.55 -19.12
C ASP A 75 11.83 -3.22 -19.87
N ARG A 76 12.87 -2.89 -20.63
CA ARG A 76 12.98 -1.63 -21.40
C ARG A 76 11.94 -1.54 -22.52
N ASN A 77 11.42 -2.66 -22.99
CA ASN A 77 10.52 -2.73 -24.14
C ASN A 77 9.06 -2.94 -23.72
N HIS A 78 8.80 -3.55 -22.55
CA HIS A 78 7.44 -3.75 -22.03
C HIS A 78 7.37 -3.67 -20.50
N VAL A 79 6.97 -2.51 -19.96
CA VAL A 79 6.55 -2.46 -18.56
C VAL A 79 5.25 -3.25 -18.41
N SER A 80 5.33 -4.36 -17.67
CA SER A 80 4.18 -5.22 -17.36
C SER A 80 3.00 -4.39 -16.85
N MET A 81 1.81 -4.59 -17.43
CA MET A 81 0.59 -3.92 -16.96
C MET A 81 0.29 -4.26 -15.51
N ALA A 82 0.57 -5.49 -15.08
CA ALA A 82 0.46 -5.88 -13.68
C ALA A 82 1.35 -5.02 -12.77
N PHE A 83 2.60 -4.74 -13.18
CA PHE A 83 3.49 -3.91 -12.39
C PHE A 83 3.08 -2.42 -12.39
N LYS A 84 2.59 -1.89 -13.52
CA LYS A 84 1.96 -0.55 -13.55
C LYS A 84 0.78 -0.47 -12.59
N ARG A 85 -0.06 -1.51 -12.53
CA ARG A 85 -1.19 -1.59 -11.59
C ARG A 85 -0.71 -1.69 -10.14
N ALA A 86 0.38 -2.40 -9.87
CA ALA A 86 0.98 -2.46 -8.54
C ALA A 86 1.50 -1.10 -8.05
N GLN A 87 1.87 -0.17 -8.95
CA GLN A 87 2.27 1.18 -8.56
C GLN A 87 1.13 2.00 -7.93
N PHE A 88 -0.15 1.60 -8.09
CA PHE A 88 -1.25 2.26 -7.39
C PHE A 88 -1.12 2.19 -5.87
N VAL A 89 -0.44 1.16 -5.35
CA VAL A 89 -0.14 1.03 -3.92
C VAL A 89 0.65 2.23 -3.40
N LEU A 90 1.50 2.87 -4.23
CA LEU A 90 2.26 4.06 -3.84
C LEU A 90 1.37 5.29 -3.63
N TYR A 91 0.23 5.40 -4.35
CA TYR A 91 -0.76 6.43 -4.05
C TYR A 91 -1.41 6.19 -2.69
N ASP A 92 -1.66 4.94 -2.33
CA ASP A 92 -2.24 4.60 -1.02
C ASP A 92 -1.28 4.89 0.13
N VAL A 93 0.02 4.65 -0.06
CA VAL A 93 1.07 5.10 0.87
C VAL A 93 1.04 6.62 1.01
N LYS A 94 0.95 7.34 -0.12
CA LYS A 94 0.83 8.80 -0.12
C LYS A 94 -0.42 9.28 0.63
N TYR A 95 -1.55 8.58 0.50
CA TYR A 95 -2.77 8.94 1.23
C TYR A 95 -2.59 8.73 2.74
N LEU A 96 -2.08 7.57 3.16
CA LEU A 96 -1.82 7.26 4.57
C LEU A 96 -0.88 8.28 5.23
N LEU A 97 0.12 8.77 4.50
CA LEU A 97 1.14 9.70 5.01
C LEU A 97 0.85 11.17 4.64
N GLY A 98 -0.24 11.45 3.94
CA GLY A 98 -0.52 12.76 3.36
C GLY A 98 -0.88 13.83 4.39
N SER A 99 -1.40 13.41 5.55
CA SER A 99 -1.73 14.30 6.66
C SER A 99 -0.80 14.07 7.85
N LEU A 100 -0.09 15.13 8.25
CA LEU A 100 0.75 15.08 9.44
C LEU A 100 -0.12 15.04 10.70
N PRO A 101 0.16 14.13 11.66
CA PRO A 101 -0.54 14.14 12.94
C PRO A 101 -0.13 15.36 13.75
N THR A 102 -1.06 15.93 14.53
CA THR A 102 -0.76 17.01 15.48
C THR A 102 0.16 16.55 16.61
N THR A 103 0.03 15.28 17.01
CA THR A 103 0.87 14.61 18.00
C THR A 103 1.32 13.26 17.47
N PHE A 104 2.61 12.95 17.57
CA PHE A 104 3.18 11.66 17.17
C PHE A 104 3.43 10.79 18.40
N ASP A 105 2.33 10.25 18.94
CA ASP A 105 2.34 9.37 20.11
C ASP A 105 3.06 8.04 19.84
N ASP A 106 3.27 7.27 20.90
CA ASP A 106 4.07 6.03 20.83
C ASP A 106 3.43 4.97 19.94
N ASP A 107 2.10 4.88 19.88
CA ASP A 107 1.42 3.87 19.07
C ASP A 107 1.52 4.22 17.58
N LEU A 108 1.31 5.49 17.23
CA LEU A 108 1.48 5.97 15.86
C LEU A 108 2.94 5.88 15.41
N ARG A 109 3.90 6.15 16.30
CA ARG A 109 5.33 5.96 16.04
C ARG A 109 5.67 4.50 15.78
N LYS A 110 5.18 3.57 16.62
CA LYS A 110 5.39 2.13 16.42
C LYS A 110 4.79 1.65 15.11
N GLY A 111 3.54 2.05 14.81
CA GLY A 111 2.87 1.69 13.56
C GLY A 111 3.60 2.21 12.32
N PHE A 112 4.11 3.45 12.39
CA PHE A 112 4.93 4.03 11.33
C PHE A 112 6.26 3.26 11.12
N LEU A 113 7.01 3.01 12.21
CA LEU A 113 8.27 2.27 12.15
C LEU A 113 8.06 0.83 11.67
N HIS A 114 6.99 0.17 12.12
CA HIS A 114 6.62 -1.15 11.63
C HIS A 114 6.38 -1.12 10.11
N GLY A 115 5.70 -0.10 9.60
CA GLY A 115 5.49 0.07 8.16
C GLY A 115 6.78 0.25 7.35
N LEU A 116 7.81 0.87 7.93
CA LEU A 116 9.11 1.07 7.29
C LEU A 116 10.08 -0.11 7.48
N SER A 117 9.78 -1.06 8.34
CA SER A 117 10.66 -2.21 8.63
C SER A 117 11.01 -3.07 7.40
N LEU A 118 10.24 -2.96 6.32
CA LEU A 118 10.49 -3.66 5.06
C LEU A 118 11.54 -2.98 4.17
N MET A 119 11.94 -1.76 4.51
CA MET A 119 12.91 -0.94 3.77
C MET A 119 14.24 -0.75 4.50
N LEU A 120 14.31 -1.19 5.77
CA LEU A 120 15.46 -1.06 6.66
C LEU A 120 16.19 -2.40 6.78
#